data_AF-A0A3N2INR4-F1
#
_entry.id   AF-A0A3N2INR4-F1
#
_cell.length_a   1.000
_cell.length_b   1.000
_cell.length_c   1.000
_cell.angle_alpha   90.00
_cell.angle_beta   90.00
_cell.angle_gamma   90.00
#
_symmetry.space_group_name_H-M   'P 1'
#
loop_
_entity.id
_entity.type
_entity.pdbx_description
1 polymer ?
#
loop_
_entity_poly.entity_id
_entity_poly.type
_entity_poly.pdbx_seq_one_letter_code
_entity_poly.pdbx_strand_id
1 'polypeptide(L)'
;MTTETVNVSEAIPFDAVTVDDPGRDIGQDAVTTNGQDGTRVKTYQVTYTDGIETSRSLASEAIASSPVQQVTSRGTRQPYVAPEPAAPAPQGCDSNYAGACVPIASDVDCDGGSGNGPAYVRGPVSVVGSDIYDLDRDGDGVACD
;
A
#
# COMPACT_ATOMS: atom_id res chain seq x y z
N MET A 1 61.62 -21.87 24.11
CA MET A 1 60.34 -21.13 24.06
C MET A 1 60.45 -20.02 23.04
N THR A 2 59.45 -19.84 22.19
CA THR A 2 59.34 -18.76 21.20
C THR A 2 58.03 -18.03 21.40
N THR A 3 57.97 -16.75 21.05
CA THR A 3 56.74 -15.96 21.06
C THR A 3 56.44 -15.46 19.66
N GLU A 4 55.20 -15.62 19.22
CA GLU A 4 54.73 -15.16 17.91
C GLU A 4 53.53 -14.22 18.08
N THR A 5 53.38 -13.31 17.12
CA THR A 5 52.21 -12.44 17.03
C THR A 5 51.25 -13.03 16.02
N VAL A 6 50.03 -13.33 16.45
CA VAL A 6 48.98 -13.91 15.61
C VAL A 6 47.80 -12.95 15.55
N ASN A 7 47.42 -12.56 14.34
CA ASN A 7 46.24 -11.72 14.11
C ASN A 7 45.04 -12.61 13.77
N VAL A 8 43.94 -12.43 14.50
CA VAL A 8 42.67 -13.09 14.25
C VAL A 8 41.65 -12.03 13.87
N SER A 9 41.00 -12.22 12.73
CA SER A 9 39.91 -11.33 12.28
C SER A 9 38.57 -11.94 12.64
N GLU A 10 37.69 -11.11 13.22
CA GLU A 10 36.33 -11.46 13.59
C GLU A 10 35.35 -10.47 12.96
N ALA A 11 34.23 -10.96 12.42
CA ALA A 11 33.19 -10.11 11.87
C ALA A 11 32.45 -9.36 13.00
N ILE A 12 32.08 -8.11 12.74
CA ILE A 12 31.17 -7.32 13.56
C ILE A 12 29.84 -7.26 12.77
N PRO A 13 28.79 -7.97 13.20
CA PRO A 13 27.52 -7.95 12.48
C PRO A 13 26.97 -6.54 12.28
N PHE A 14 26.35 -6.27 11.15
CA PHE A 14 25.59 -5.03 10.96
C PHE A 14 24.26 -5.03 11.69
N ASP A 15 23.81 -3.84 12.08
CA ASP A 15 22.44 -3.60 12.52
C ASP A 15 21.51 -3.31 11.34
N ALA A 16 20.21 -3.49 11.52
CA ALA A 16 19.19 -3.11 10.54
C ALA A 16 18.24 -2.05 11.10
N VAL A 17 17.88 -1.08 10.27
CA VAL A 17 16.88 -0.05 10.58
C VAL A 17 15.83 0.02 9.48
N THR A 18 14.60 0.33 9.89
CA THR A 18 13.51 0.64 8.97
C THR A 18 13.14 2.11 9.11
N VAL A 19 13.05 2.82 8.00
CA VAL A 19 12.69 4.24 7.94
C VAL A 19 11.43 4.39 7.09
N ASP A 20 10.44 5.11 7.59
CA ASP A 20 9.21 5.38 6.85
C ASP A 20 9.46 6.33 5.66
N ASP A 21 8.86 6.01 4.51
CA ASP A 21 9.03 6.72 3.25
C ASP A 21 7.67 7.09 2.66
N PRO A 22 7.28 8.38 2.71
CA PRO A 22 6.01 8.86 2.15
C PRO A 22 6.03 8.92 0.62
N GLY A 23 7.16 8.67 -0.03
CA GLY A 23 7.29 8.56 -1.48
C GLY A 23 6.94 7.18 -2.04
N ARG A 24 6.84 6.15 -1.18
CA ARG A 24 6.52 4.76 -1.53
C ARG A 24 5.14 4.36 -1.03
N ASP A 25 4.42 3.58 -1.84
CA ASP A 25 3.09 3.09 -1.47
C ASP A 25 3.16 2.09 -0.33
N ILE A 26 2.13 2.08 0.52
CA ILE A 26 1.96 1.07 1.58
C ILE A 26 2.05 -0.33 0.97
N GLY A 27 2.82 -1.20 1.62
CA GLY A 27 3.12 -2.55 1.14
C GLY A 27 4.31 -2.63 0.17
N GLN A 28 4.90 -1.49 -0.23
CA GLN A 28 6.15 -1.44 -0.98
C GLN A 28 7.32 -1.04 -0.08
N ASP A 29 8.07 -2.04 0.37
CA ASP A 29 9.31 -1.85 1.11
C ASP A 29 10.50 -2.18 0.21
N ALA A 30 11.61 -1.45 0.37
CA ALA A 30 12.86 -1.85 -0.26
C ALA A 30 14.08 -1.40 0.53
N VAL A 31 15.10 -2.26 0.52
CA VAL A 31 16.43 -1.98 1.05
C VAL A 31 17.05 -0.83 0.24
N THR A 32 17.28 0.30 0.89
CA THR A 32 17.91 1.50 0.30
C THR A 32 19.38 1.58 0.61
N THR A 33 19.86 0.87 1.64
CA THR A 33 21.29 0.71 1.94
C THR A 33 21.53 -0.72 2.39
N ASN A 34 22.39 -1.45 1.67
CA ASN A 34 22.77 -2.80 2.05
C ASN A 34 23.66 -2.76 3.29
N GLY A 35 23.36 -3.61 4.27
CA GLY A 35 24.21 -3.79 5.43
C GLY A 35 25.52 -4.48 5.07
N GLN A 36 26.59 -4.15 5.79
CA GLN A 36 27.89 -4.81 5.64
C GLN A 36 28.50 -5.00 7.01
N ASP A 37 28.95 -6.23 7.29
CA ASP A 37 29.65 -6.52 8.53
C ASP A 37 30.96 -5.72 8.59
N GLY A 38 31.23 -5.20 9.79
CA GLY A 38 32.53 -4.66 10.13
C GLY A 38 33.53 -5.78 10.40
N THR A 39 34.78 -5.42 10.67
CA THR A 39 35.83 -6.36 11.03
C THR A 39 36.58 -5.84 12.25
N ARG A 40 36.75 -6.71 13.22
CA ARG A 40 37.59 -6.53 14.40
C ARG A 40 38.81 -7.41 14.27
N VAL A 41 39.99 -6.84 14.52
CA VAL A 41 41.24 -7.58 14.55
C VAL A 41 41.70 -7.69 16.00
N LYS A 42 41.91 -8.92 16.45
CA LYS A 42 42.54 -9.24 17.72
C LYS A 42 43.97 -9.71 17.47
N THR A 43 44.92 -9.05 18.11
CA THR A 43 46.32 -9.44 18.05
C THR A 43 46.66 -10.20 19.33
N TYR A 44 47.10 -11.44 19.16
CA TYR A 44 47.50 -12.32 20.25
C TYR A 44 49.01 -12.49 20.28
N GLN A 45 49.57 -12.51 21.49
CA GLN A 45 50.91 -13.02 21.72
C GLN A 45 50.79 -14.49 22.13
N VAL A 46 51.34 -15.38 21.31
CA VAL A 46 51.27 -16.84 21.49
C VAL A 46 52.67 -17.35 21.84
N THR A 47 52.77 -18.11 22.93
CA THR A 47 54.03 -18.71 23.38
C THR A 47 54.06 -20.19 23.05
N TYR A 48 55.14 -20.63 22.41
CA TYR A 48 55.38 -22.02 22.03
C TYR A 48 56.56 -22.60 22.80
N THR A 49 56.43 -23.85 23.24
CA THR A 49 57.51 -24.67 23.80
C THR A 49 57.60 -25.93 22.97
N ASP A 50 58.79 -26.21 22.43
CA ASP A 50 59.04 -27.33 21.52
C ASP A 50 58.06 -27.38 20.33
N GLY A 51 57.66 -26.21 19.82
CA GLY A 51 56.71 -26.06 18.71
C GLY A 51 55.23 -26.23 19.08
N ILE A 52 54.91 -26.53 20.35
CA ILE A 52 53.54 -26.68 20.84
C ILE A 52 53.09 -25.39 21.53
N GLU A 53 51.89 -24.91 21.20
CA GLU A 53 51.28 -23.74 21.85
C GLU A 53 51.08 -24.04 23.34
N THR A 54 51.69 -23.24 24.22
CA THR A 54 51.60 -23.38 25.68
C THR A 54 50.84 -22.24 26.35
N SER A 55 50.75 -21.08 25.68
CA SER A 55 50.00 -19.94 26.20
C SER A 55 49.56 -19.02 25.06
N ARG A 56 48.41 -18.37 25.24
CA ARG A 56 47.90 -17.31 24.38
C ARG A 56 47.35 -16.21 25.24
N SER A 57 47.74 -14.97 24.94
CA SER A 57 47.23 -13.78 25.61
C SER A 57 46.83 -12.74 24.56
N LEU A 58 45.72 -12.04 24.82
CA LEU A 58 45.27 -10.93 23.98
C LEU A 58 46.19 -9.72 24.24
N ALA A 59 46.91 -9.28 23.22
CA ALA A 59 47.82 -8.14 23.31
C ALA A 59 47.10 -6.83 22.94
N SER A 60 46.28 -6.85 21.89
CA SER A 60 45.45 -5.71 21.49
C SER A 60 44.22 -6.13 20.71
N GLU A 61 43.27 -5.21 20.62
CA GLU A 61 42.06 -5.35 19.83
C GLU A 61 41.75 -4.01 19.17
N ALA A 62 41.42 -4.02 17.88
CA ALA A 62 41.06 -2.83 17.13
C ALA A 62 39.94 -3.12 16.13
N ILE A 63 39.07 -2.13 15.90
CA ILE A 63 38.10 -2.18 14.80
C ILE A 63 38.86 -1.80 13.52
N ALA A 64 38.99 -2.75 12.59
CA ALA A 64 39.61 -2.53 11.28
C ALA A 64 38.62 -1.90 10.29
N SER A 65 37.34 -2.28 10.38
CA SER A 65 36.24 -1.63 9.65
C SER A 65 34.98 -1.61 10.50
N SER A 66 34.29 -0.46 10.54
CA SER A 66 32.99 -0.36 11.19
C SER A 66 31.91 -1.03 10.35
N PRO A 67 30.90 -1.67 10.96
CA PRO A 67 29.75 -2.19 10.22
C PRO A 67 28.96 -1.04 9.57
N VAL A 68 28.40 -1.31 8.40
CA VAL A 68 27.45 -0.43 7.72
C VAL A 68 26.05 -0.94 8.01
N GLN A 69 25.20 -0.09 8.57
CA GLN A 69 23.82 -0.44 8.90
C GLN A 69 23.00 -0.71 7.63
N GLN A 70 22.18 -1.75 7.64
CA GLN A 70 21.18 -1.95 6.59
C GLN A 70 20.01 -1.00 6.80
N VAL A 71 19.60 -0.28 5.76
CA VAL A 71 18.42 0.59 5.78
C VAL A 71 17.36 0.03 4.85
N THR A 72 16.18 -0.24 5.40
CA THR A 72 14.97 -0.56 4.64
C THR A 72 14.04 0.65 4.67
N SER A 73 13.68 1.19 3.50
CA SER A 73 12.62 2.20 3.43
C SER A 73 11.26 1.51 3.32
N ARG A 74 10.35 1.83 4.25
CA ARG A 74 8.99 1.30 4.33
C ARG A 74 8.00 2.27 3.69
N GLY A 75 7.20 1.79 2.76
CA GLY A 75 6.18 2.61 2.12
C GLY A 75 5.05 3.01 3.06
N THR A 76 4.72 4.30 3.09
CA THR A 76 3.64 4.87 3.92
C THR A 76 2.61 5.68 3.15
N ARG A 77 2.79 5.85 1.83
CA ARG A 77 1.83 6.54 0.97
C ARG A 77 0.61 5.66 0.73
N GLN A 78 -0.59 6.20 0.96
CA GLN A 78 -1.81 5.50 0.55
C GLN A 78 -1.85 5.48 -1.00
N PRO A 79 -1.86 4.30 -1.65
CA PRO A 79 -2.02 4.23 -3.09
C PRO A 79 -3.41 4.77 -3.48
N TYR A 80 -3.45 5.56 -4.55
CA TYR A 80 -4.72 6.03 -5.11
C TYR A 80 -5.44 4.86 -5.78
N VAL A 81 -6.61 4.53 -5.26
CA VAL A 81 -7.55 3.61 -5.91
C VAL A 81 -8.55 4.47 -6.64
N ALA A 82 -8.50 4.45 -7.97
CA ALA A 82 -9.51 5.12 -8.78
C ALA A 82 -10.88 4.52 -8.45
N PRO A 83 -11.94 5.35 -8.33
CA PRO A 83 -13.28 4.82 -8.19
C PRO A 83 -13.61 3.94 -9.40
N GLU A 84 -14.32 2.85 -9.15
CA GLU A 84 -14.81 1.99 -10.23
C GLU A 84 -15.68 2.84 -11.18
N PRO A 85 -15.54 2.68 -12.51
CA PRO A 85 -16.43 3.35 -13.45
C PRO A 85 -17.87 3.04 -13.10
N ALA A 86 -18.72 4.08 -13.04
CA ALA A 86 -20.15 3.87 -12.85
C ALA A 86 -20.65 2.88 -13.91
N ALA A 87 -21.45 1.90 -13.47
CA ALA A 87 -22.07 0.95 -14.38
C ALA A 87 -22.81 1.72 -15.50
N PRO A 88 -22.73 1.27 -16.76
CA PRO A 88 -23.45 1.91 -17.84
C PRO A 88 -24.95 1.90 -17.52
N ALA A 89 -25.63 3.02 -17.79
CA ALA A 89 -27.06 3.11 -17.62
C ALA A 89 -27.76 1.99 -18.44
N PRO A 90 -28.81 1.36 -17.90
CA PRO A 90 -29.56 0.34 -18.62
C PRO A 90 -30.10 0.90 -19.94
N GLN A 91 -29.83 0.20 -21.05
CA GLN A 91 -30.27 0.60 -22.38
C GLN A 91 -31.80 0.47 -22.47
N GLY A 92 -32.47 1.49 -23.00
CA GLY A 92 -33.94 1.55 -23.09
C GLY A 92 -34.63 2.29 -21.94
N CYS A 93 -33.84 2.83 -21.00
CA CYS A 93 -34.33 3.73 -19.96
C CYS A 93 -34.03 5.18 -20.34
N ASP A 94 -34.94 6.08 -20.00
CA ASP A 94 -34.81 7.51 -20.27
C ASP A 94 -33.72 8.13 -19.39
N SER A 95 -32.78 8.86 -20.00
CA SER A 95 -31.63 9.43 -19.31
C SER A 95 -31.96 10.58 -18.36
N ASN A 96 -33.17 11.13 -18.43
CA ASN A 96 -33.59 12.18 -17.51
C ASN A 96 -33.90 11.65 -16.09
N TYR A 97 -33.93 10.32 -15.92
CA TYR A 97 -34.31 9.67 -14.67
C TYR A 97 -33.26 8.62 -14.25
N ALA A 98 -33.08 8.47 -12.93
CA ALA A 98 -32.15 7.52 -12.32
C ALA A 98 -32.81 6.73 -11.18
N GLY A 99 -32.14 5.69 -10.68
CA GLY A 99 -32.65 4.83 -9.61
C GLY A 99 -33.52 3.67 -10.13
N ALA A 100 -34.55 3.97 -10.91
CA ALA A 100 -35.36 2.97 -11.62
C ALA A 100 -35.37 3.24 -13.14
N CYS A 101 -35.60 2.18 -13.93
CA CYS A 101 -35.72 2.31 -15.38
C CYS A 101 -37.06 2.95 -15.75
N VAL A 102 -37.04 4.22 -16.16
CA VAL A 102 -38.18 4.87 -16.82
C VAL A 102 -38.14 4.48 -18.29
N PRO A 103 -39.11 3.70 -18.81
CA PRO A 103 -39.12 3.30 -20.21
C PRO A 103 -39.27 4.51 -21.14
N ILE A 104 -38.60 4.49 -22.30
CA ILE A 104 -38.78 5.55 -23.31
C ILE A 104 -40.11 5.33 -24.04
N ALA A 105 -41.12 6.14 -23.72
CA ALA A 105 -42.46 6.09 -24.31
C ALA A 105 -42.98 7.51 -24.59
N SER A 106 -44.16 7.62 -25.20
CA SER A 106 -44.79 8.94 -25.40
C SER A 106 -45.31 9.56 -24.10
N ASP A 107 -45.59 8.71 -23.11
CA ASP A 107 -46.14 9.07 -21.80
C ASP A 107 -45.82 7.92 -20.83
N VAL A 108 -45.36 8.25 -19.63
CA VAL A 108 -44.97 7.28 -18.60
C VAL A 108 -45.58 7.75 -17.29
N ASP A 109 -46.29 6.86 -16.60
CA ASP A 109 -46.95 7.15 -15.33
C ASP A 109 -46.34 6.39 -14.15
N CYS A 110 -46.59 6.85 -12.92
CA CYS A 110 -46.27 6.09 -11.72
C CYS A 110 -47.21 4.87 -11.57
N ASP A 111 -46.63 3.68 -11.33
CA ASP A 111 -47.40 2.46 -11.07
C ASP A 111 -48.23 2.60 -9.78
N GLY A 112 -49.53 2.35 -9.87
CA GLY A 112 -50.49 2.57 -8.78
C GLY A 112 -51.15 3.95 -8.75
N GLY A 113 -50.80 4.85 -9.67
CA GLY A 113 -51.45 6.16 -9.86
C GLY A 113 -52.72 6.12 -10.73
N SER A 114 -53.30 7.30 -11.00
CA SER A 114 -54.46 7.48 -11.91
C SER A 114 -54.07 7.63 -13.39
N GLY A 115 -52.90 7.12 -13.77
CA GLY A 115 -52.28 7.32 -15.09
C GLY A 115 -53.11 6.79 -16.26
N ASN A 116 -52.88 7.35 -17.44
CA ASN A 116 -53.54 6.99 -18.69
C ASN A 116 -52.54 6.69 -19.83
N GLY A 117 -51.26 6.64 -19.49
CA GLY A 117 -50.15 6.43 -20.39
C GLY A 117 -49.97 4.95 -20.78
N PRO A 118 -49.23 4.70 -21.88
CA PRO A 118 -48.92 3.36 -22.38
C PRO A 118 -47.87 2.61 -21.54
N ALA A 119 -47.15 3.29 -20.63
CA ALA A 119 -46.08 2.72 -19.84
C ALA A 119 -46.14 3.22 -18.38
N TYR A 120 -45.64 2.40 -17.46
CA TYR A 120 -45.62 2.70 -16.03
C TYR A 120 -44.25 2.42 -15.42
N VAL A 121 -43.84 3.22 -14.44
CA VAL A 121 -42.62 3.03 -13.66
C VAL A 121 -42.93 2.87 -12.18
N ARG A 122 -42.21 1.96 -11.50
CA ARG A 122 -42.29 1.80 -10.04
C ARG A 122 -41.21 2.67 -9.38
N GLY A 123 -41.64 3.63 -8.56
CA GLY A 123 -40.74 4.50 -7.82
C GLY A 123 -40.20 3.90 -6.52
N PRO A 124 -39.32 4.64 -5.81
CA PRO A 124 -38.95 6.04 -6.12
C PRO A 124 -37.96 6.14 -7.30
N VAL A 125 -38.12 7.18 -8.12
CA VAL A 125 -37.27 7.50 -9.27
C VAL A 125 -36.65 8.88 -9.06
N SER A 126 -35.34 9.05 -9.27
CA SER A 126 -34.72 10.37 -9.13
C SER A 126 -34.70 11.11 -10.47
N VAL A 127 -35.16 12.36 -10.50
CA VAL A 127 -35.05 13.21 -11.69
C VAL A 127 -33.61 13.76 -11.75
N VAL A 128 -32.83 13.32 -12.73
CA VAL A 128 -31.43 13.74 -12.92
C VAL A 128 -31.23 14.68 -14.11
N GLY A 129 -32.26 14.84 -14.94
CA GLY A 129 -32.29 15.73 -16.10
C GLY A 129 -33.52 16.65 -16.07
N SER A 130 -34.35 16.56 -17.10
CA SER A 130 -35.65 17.26 -17.16
C SER A 130 -36.78 16.28 -16.90
N ASP A 131 -37.74 16.66 -16.06
CA ASP A 131 -38.95 15.86 -15.87
C ASP A 131 -39.88 16.00 -17.08
N ILE A 132 -39.65 15.19 -18.11
CA ILE A 132 -40.39 15.25 -19.39
C ILE A 132 -41.75 14.53 -19.34
N TYR A 133 -41.95 13.66 -18.36
CA TYR A 133 -43.19 12.92 -18.12
C TYR A 133 -43.96 13.45 -16.90
N ASP A 134 -43.56 14.60 -16.33
CA ASP A 134 -44.18 15.23 -15.16
C ASP A 134 -44.40 14.25 -13.97
N LEU A 135 -43.43 13.36 -13.72
CA LEU A 135 -43.49 12.33 -12.68
C LEU A 135 -43.19 12.87 -11.26
N ASP A 136 -42.46 14.00 -11.17
CA ASP A 136 -42.10 14.70 -9.94
C ASP A 136 -43.00 15.95 -9.78
N ARG A 137 -44.24 15.71 -9.37
CA ARG A 137 -45.28 16.76 -9.33
C ARG A 137 -45.04 17.80 -8.24
N ASP A 138 -44.39 17.43 -7.14
CA ASP A 138 -44.08 18.33 -6.02
C ASP A 138 -42.70 18.99 -6.17
N GLY A 139 -41.86 18.51 -7.09
CA GLY A 139 -40.64 19.18 -7.54
C GLY A 139 -39.49 19.03 -6.55
N ASP A 140 -39.45 17.94 -5.79
CA ASP A 140 -38.44 17.69 -4.77
C ASP A 140 -37.21 16.91 -5.31
N GLY A 141 -37.27 16.49 -6.57
CA GLY A 141 -36.26 15.71 -7.26
C GLY A 141 -36.50 14.19 -7.22
N VAL A 142 -37.58 13.73 -6.58
CA VAL A 142 -37.98 12.33 -6.46
C VAL A 142 -39.39 12.13 -7.04
N ALA A 143 -39.44 11.44 -8.16
CA ALA A 143 -40.66 11.02 -8.82
C ALA A 143 -41.22 9.70 -8.25
N CYS A 144 -42.55 9.58 -8.26
CA CYS A 144 -43.29 8.37 -7.87
C CYS A 144 -42.97 7.84 -6.46
N ASP A 145 -42.87 8.73 -5.48
CA ASP A 145 -42.63 8.40 -4.07
C ASP A 145 -43.89 7.94 -3.30
#